data_AF-Q95N80-F1
#
_entry.id   AF-Q95N80-F1
#
_cell.length_a   1.000
_cell.length_b   1.000
_cell.length_c   1.000
_cell.angle_alpha   90.00
_cell.angle_beta   90.00
_cell.angle_gamma   90.00
#
_symmetry.space_group_name_H-M   'P 1'
#
loop_
_entity.id
_entity.type
_entity.pdbx_description
1 polymer ?
#
loop_
_entity_poly.entity_id
_entity_poly.type
_entity_poly.pdbx_seq_one_letter_code
_entity_poly.pdbx_strand_id
1 'polypeptide(L)'
;PLERAQHLHSSRQRRALDTNYCFSSTEKNCCVRQLYIDFRKDLGWKWIHEPKGYHANFCLGPCPYIWSLDTQYSKVLALYNQHNPGASAAPCCVPQALEPLPIVYYVGRKPKVEQLSNMIVRSC
;
A
#
# COMPACT_ATOMS: atom_id res chain seq x y z
N PRO A 1 -15.73 -25.96 29.54
CA PRO A 1 -16.83 -25.03 29.20
C PRO A 1 -16.56 -24.32 27.86
N LEU A 2 -17.39 -24.62 26.86
CA LEU A 2 -17.36 -24.05 25.50
C LEU A 2 -17.51 -22.51 25.49
N GLU A 3 -17.98 -21.91 26.59
CA GLU A 3 -18.14 -20.47 26.75
C GLU A 3 -16.80 -19.71 26.92
N ARG A 4 -15.70 -20.38 27.30
CA ARG A 4 -14.39 -19.72 27.47
C ARG A 4 -13.65 -19.51 26.15
N ALA A 5 -14.06 -20.18 25.08
CA ALA A 5 -13.46 -20.06 23.75
C ALA A 5 -13.98 -18.83 22.96
N GLN A 6 -15.15 -18.31 23.32
CA GLN A 6 -15.78 -17.19 22.59
C GLN A 6 -15.18 -15.82 22.95
N HIS A 7 -14.51 -15.70 24.11
CA HIS A 7 -13.86 -14.46 24.55
C HIS A 7 -12.45 -14.22 23.98
N LEU A 8 -11.87 -15.20 23.25
CA LEU A 8 -10.58 -15.05 22.57
C LEU A 8 -10.69 -14.47 21.16
N HIS A 9 -11.91 -14.33 20.63
CA HIS A 9 -12.18 -13.71 19.33
C HIS A 9 -12.53 -12.23 19.44
N SER A 10 -11.86 -11.49 20.34
CA SER A 10 -11.58 -10.10 19.99
C SER A 10 -10.60 -10.17 18.83
N SER A 11 -11.13 -10.20 17.60
CA SER A 11 -10.34 -9.93 16.41
C SER A 11 -9.71 -8.58 16.63
N ARG A 12 -8.49 -8.55 17.18
CA ARG A 12 -7.62 -7.37 17.11
C ARG A 12 -7.65 -6.99 15.64
N GLN A 13 -8.37 -5.91 15.32
CA GLN A 13 -8.30 -5.32 14.00
C GLN A 13 -6.81 -5.15 13.75
N ARG A 14 -6.30 -5.86 12.73
CA ARG A 14 -4.91 -5.71 12.32
C ARG A 14 -4.73 -4.22 12.10
N ARG A 15 -3.71 -3.64 12.73
CA ARG A 15 -3.40 -2.24 12.50
C ARG A 15 -3.14 -2.12 11.00
N ALA A 16 -3.98 -1.36 10.30
CA ALA A 16 -3.68 -1.02 8.92
C ALA A 16 -2.32 -0.30 8.93
N LEU A 17 -1.38 -0.71 8.08
CA LEU A 17 -0.11 -0.01 7.95
C LEU A 17 -0.37 1.21 7.06
N ASP A 18 -1.18 2.11 7.58
CA ASP A 18 -1.68 3.29 6.89
C ASP A 18 -0.63 4.41 6.86
N THR A 19 -0.92 5.47 6.11
CA THR A 19 -0.04 6.64 6.04
C THR A 19 0.21 7.28 7.40
N ASN A 20 -0.74 7.21 8.35
CA ASN A 20 -0.59 7.84 9.67
C ASN A 20 0.46 7.10 10.51
N TYR A 21 0.40 5.76 10.54
CA TYR A 21 1.37 4.93 11.24
C TYR A 21 2.73 4.94 10.54
N CYS A 22 2.75 4.73 9.23
CA CYS A 22 3.98 4.56 8.47
C CYS A 22 4.78 5.86 8.30
N PHE A 23 4.15 7.03 8.34
CA PHE A 23 4.86 8.32 8.24
C PHE A 23 5.26 8.90 9.60
N SER A 24 4.64 8.45 10.69
CA SER A 24 4.98 8.89 12.05
C SER A 24 6.16 8.14 12.65
N SER A 25 6.55 7.00 12.07
CA SER A 25 7.61 6.14 12.60
C SER A 25 8.55 5.63 11.51
N THR A 26 9.82 5.42 11.86
CA THR A 26 10.78 4.76 10.98
C THR A 26 10.56 3.24 11.02
N GLU A 27 9.46 2.78 10.43
CA GLU A 27 9.18 1.35 10.30
C GLU A 27 10.17 0.74 9.31
N LYS A 28 10.76 -0.43 9.62
CA LYS A 28 11.68 -1.13 8.70
C LYS A 28 10.97 -2.21 7.89
N ASN A 29 9.90 -2.77 8.44
CA ASN A 29 9.08 -3.77 7.77
C ASN A 29 8.20 -3.15 6.68
N CYS A 30 7.37 -3.96 6.04
CA CYS A 30 6.39 -3.51 5.07
C CYS A 30 5.58 -2.34 5.64
N CYS A 31 5.58 -1.22 4.92
CA CYS A 31 4.84 -0.01 5.26
C CYS A 31 4.72 0.87 4.02
N VAL A 32 3.78 1.82 4.06
CA VAL A 32 3.65 2.88 3.05
C VAL A 32 4.85 3.82 3.16
N ARG A 33 5.45 4.15 2.01
CA ARG A 33 6.54 5.13 1.89
C ARG A 33 6.08 6.31 1.05
N GLN A 34 6.53 7.50 1.44
CA GLN A 34 6.21 8.72 0.73
C GLN A 34 6.90 8.73 -0.64
N LEU A 35 6.10 8.98 -1.68
CA LEU A 35 6.58 9.20 -3.04
C LEU A 35 5.69 10.24 -3.68
N TYR A 36 6.31 11.33 -4.14
CA TYR A 36 5.67 12.32 -4.98
C TYR A 36 6.09 12.06 -6.43
N ILE A 37 5.12 12.01 -7.34
CA ILE A 37 5.35 11.84 -8.78
C ILE A 37 4.95 13.13 -9.48
N ASP A 38 5.90 13.75 -10.18
CA ASP A 38 5.64 14.84 -11.12
C ASP A 38 5.34 14.25 -12.50
N PHE A 39 4.12 14.50 -13.02
CA PHE A 39 3.67 13.91 -14.28
C PHE A 39 4.62 14.21 -15.45
N ARG A 40 5.17 15.43 -15.50
CA ARG A 40 6.04 15.83 -16.61
C ARG A 40 7.46 15.32 -16.43
N LYS A 41 8.02 15.42 -15.22
CA LYS A 41 9.43 15.07 -14.98
C LYS A 41 9.65 13.56 -14.90
N ASP A 42 8.77 12.85 -14.19
CA ASP A 42 8.99 11.44 -13.86
C ASP A 42 8.33 10.49 -14.86
N LEU A 43 7.19 10.89 -15.44
CA LEU A 43 6.43 10.07 -16.39
C LEU A 43 6.43 10.59 -17.83
N GLY A 44 6.91 11.82 -18.06
CA GLY A 44 6.85 12.47 -19.38
C GLY A 44 5.43 12.80 -19.86
N TRP A 45 4.43 12.74 -18.97
CA TRP A 45 3.04 13.00 -19.29
C TRP A 45 2.78 14.50 -19.41
N LYS A 46 2.59 14.96 -20.64
CA LYS A 46 2.30 16.37 -20.97
C LYS A 46 0.81 16.66 -21.15
N TRP A 47 -0.02 15.63 -21.09
CA TRP A 47 -1.46 15.72 -21.38
C TRP A 47 -2.29 16.11 -20.15
N ILE A 48 -1.81 15.79 -18.93
CA ILE A 48 -2.44 16.24 -17.68
C ILE A 48 -2.09 17.72 -17.48
N HIS A 49 -3.12 18.54 -17.35
CA HIS A 49 -2.97 19.95 -17.05
C HIS A 49 -2.84 20.19 -15.54
N GLU A 50 -3.76 19.66 -14.73
CA GLU A 50 -3.70 19.71 -13.27
C GLU A 50 -4.09 18.35 -12.64
N PRO A 51 -3.52 17.96 -11.49
CA PRO A 51 -2.39 18.62 -10.83
C PRO A 51 -1.07 18.41 -11.63
N LYS A 52 0.01 19.11 -11.28
CA LYS A 52 1.34 18.86 -11.90
C LYS A 52 1.97 17.55 -11.46
N GLY A 53 1.55 17.04 -10.31
CA GLY A 53 2.01 15.81 -9.70
C GLY A 53 1.18 15.50 -8.47
N TYR A 54 1.46 14.38 -7.83
CA TYR A 54 0.68 13.92 -6.69
C TYR A 54 1.49 12.96 -5.80
N HIS A 55 1.04 12.80 -4.54
CA HIS A 55 1.61 11.81 -3.61
C HIS A 55 1.05 10.43 -3.92
N ALA A 56 1.72 9.70 -4.80
CA ALA A 56 1.35 8.32 -5.14
C ALA A 56 1.58 7.37 -3.97
N ASN A 57 2.67 7.59 -3.23
CA ASN A 57 3.21 6.66 -2.25
C ASN A 57 3.49 5.27 -2.85
N PHE A 58 4.14 4.39 -2.09
CA PHE A 58 4.36 3.01 -2.50
C PHE A 58 4.58 2.11 -1.28
N CYS A 59 4.44 0.80 -1.47
CA CYS A 59 4.66 -0.19 -0.43
C CYS A 59 6.09 -0.72 -0.48
N LEU A 60 6.82 -0.64 0.63
CA LEU A 60 8.18 -1.15 0.73
C LEU A 60 8.50 -1.66 2.13
N GLY A 61 9.16 -2.82 2.15
CA GLY A 61 9.75 -3.44 3.33
C GLY A 61 9.55 -4.95 3.34
N PRO A 62 10.30 -5.69 4.16
CA PRO A 62 10.11 -7.12 4.36
C PRO A 62 8.79 -7.43 5.07
N CYS A 63 8.23 -8.59 4.79
CA CYS A 63 7.03 -9.13 5.44
C CYS A 63 7.42 -10.33 6.32
N PRO A 64 7.99 -10.11 7.52
CA PRO A 64 8.30 -11.22 8.43
C PRO A 64 7.03 -11.91 8.91
N TYR A 65 7.19 -13.09 9.50
CA TYR A 65 6.07 -13.77 10.15
C TYR A 65 5.36 -12.80 11.12
N ILE A 66 4.04 -12.92 11.24
CA ILE A 66 3.12 -12.03 11.99
C ILE A 66 2.98 -10.57 11.52
N TRP A 67 3.68 -10.11 10.47
CA TRP A 67 3.59 -8.73 9.98
C TRP A 67 2.53 -8.55 8.88
N SER A 68 1.36 -8.04 9.24
CA SER A 68 0.24 -7.70 8.31
C SER A 68 -0.04 -8.74 7.20
N LEU A 69 0.04 -10.03 7.52
CA LEU A 69 -0.14 -11.10 6.52
C LEU A 69 -1.61 -11.38 6.27
N ASP A 70 -2.06 -11.14 5.04
CA ASP A 70 -3.49 -11.15 4.73
C ASP A 70 -4.09 -12.57 4.69
N THR A 71 -3.43 -13.47 3.96
CA THR A 71 -3.91 -14.83 3.69
C THR A 71 -3.17 -15.89 4.52
N GLN A 72 -3.76 -17.09 4.65
CA GLN A 72 -3.06 -18.23 5.26
C GLN A 72 -1.80 -18.62 4.48
N TYR A 73 -1.84 -18.49 3.14
CA TYR A 73 -0.67 -18.71 2.29
C TYR A 73 0.48 -17.77 2.65
N SER A 74 0.22 -16.47 2.80
CA SER A 74 1.23 -15.48 3.18
C SER A 74 1.84 -15.78 4.55
N LYS A 75 1.06 -16.31 5.50
CA LYS A 75 1.56 -16.75 6.82
C LYS A 75 2.51 -17.94 6.71
N VAL A 76 2.13 -18.98 5.97
CA VAL A 76 2.97 -20.16 5.74
C VAL A 76 4.24 -19.78 5.00
N LEU A 77 4.14 -18.90 3.99
CA LEU A 77 5.29 -18.44 3.22
C LEU A 77 6.27 -17.63 4.07
N ALA A 78 5.77 -16.74 4.95
CA ALA A 78 6.62 -15.99 5.87
C ALA A 78 7.35 -16.91 6.87
N LEU A 79 6.66 -17.94 7.40
CA LEU A 79 7.27 -18.97 8.24
C LEU A 79 8.35 -19.73 7.48
N TYR A 80 8.04 -20.17 6.26
CA TYR A 80 8.99 -20.88 5.41
C TYR A 80 10.25 -20.04 5.17
N ASN A 81 10.10 -18.75 4.83
CA ASN A 81 11.23 -17.83 4.63
C ASN A 81 12.06 -17.65 5.91
N GLN A 82 11.43 -17.63 7.08
CA GLN A 82 12.14 -17.51 8.36
C GLN A 82 13.04 -18.73 8.64
N HIS A 83 12.59 -19.93 8.27
CA HIS A 83 13.38 -21.16 8.42
C HIS A 83 14.37 -21.38 7.26
N ASN A 84 14.07 -20.87 6.06
CA ASN A 84 14.89 -21.01 4.86
C ASN A 84 15.14 -19.66 4.17
N PRO A 85 15.96 -18.76 4.74
CA PRO A 85 16.18 -17.42 4.17
C PRO A 85 16.79 -17.42 2.75
N GLY A 86 17.55 -18.47 2.41
CA GLY A 86 18.17 -18.64 1.09
C GLY A 86 17.20 -19.07 -0.01
N ALA A 87 15.94 -19.42 0.31
CA ALA A 87 14.95 -19.83 -0.68
C ALA A 87 14.37 -18.65 -1.48
N SER A 88 14.63 -17.41 -1.04
CA SER A 88 14.10 -16.18 -1.65
C SER A 88 12.58 -16.15 -1.81
N ALA A 89 11.87 -16.97 -1.03
CA ALA A 89 10.42 -17.16 -1.11
C ALA A 89 9.76 -16.43 0.07
N ALA A 90 9.58 -15.12 -0.06
CA ALA A 90 8.97 -14.26 0.96
C ALA A 90 7.68 -13.58 0.44
N PRO A 91 6.71 -13.24 1.30
CA PRO A 91 5.58 -12.42 0.89
C PRO A 91 6.04 -11.01 0.45
N CYS A 92 5.41 -10.47 -0.58
CA CYS A 92 5.68 -9.10 -1.05
C CYS A 92 4.84 -8.07 -0.30
N CYS A 93 5.41 -6.88 -0.10
CA CYS A 93 4.72 -5.71 0.46
C CYS A 93 3.96 -5.00 -0.68
N VAL A 94 2.63 -5.04 -0.66
CA VAL A 94 1.78 -4.56 -1.76
C VAL A 94 0.66 -3.64 -1.25
N PRO A 95 0.10 -2.75 -2.09
CA PRO A 95 -1.00 -1.88 -1.68
C PRO A 95 -2.26 -2.66 -1.29
N GLN A 96 -2.88 -2.28 -0.18
CA GLN A 96 -4.17 -2.83 0.26
C GLN A 96 -5.33 -1.86 -0.01
N ALA A 97 -5.17 -0.58 0.37
CA ALA A 97 -6.14 0.47 0.09
C ALA A 97 -5.56 1.51 -0.87
N LEU A 98 -6.32 1.81 -1.92
CA LEU A 98 -5.96 2.76 -2.96
C LEU A 98 -7.05 3.81 -3.10
N GLU A 99 -6.64 5.06 -3.30
CA GLU A 99 -7.54 6.17 -3.57
C GLU A 99 -7.41 6.64 -5.03
N PRO A 100 -8.50 7.14 -5.61
CA PRO A 100 -8.47 7.73 -6.93
C PRO A 100 -7.84 9.13 -6.93
N LEU A 101 -7.35 9.56 -8.10
CA LEU A 101 -6.81 10.89 -8.32
C LEU A 101 -7.66 11.66 -9.33
N PRO A 102 -8.30 12.78 -8.94
CA PRO A 102 -8.94 13.68 -9.89
C PRO A 102 -7.88 14.45 -10.69
N ILE A 103 -8.10 14.55 -12.00
CA ILE A 103 -7.23 15.24 -12.94
C ILE A 103 -8.05 16.16 -13.85
N VAL A 104 -7.36 17.14 -14.42
CA VAL A 104 -7.87 18.03 -15.46
C VAL A 104 -6.96 17.92 -16.68
N TYR A 105 -7.55 17.73 -17.85
CA TYR A 105 -6.85 17.77 -19.13
C TYR A 105 -7.69 18.48 -20.20
N TYR A 106 -7.10 18.81 -21.33
CA TYR A 106 -7.78 19.50 -22.42
C TYR A 106 -7.95 18.60 -23.64
N VAL A 107 -9.15 18.60 -24.22
CA VAL A 107 -9.41 18.06 -25.57
C VAL A 107 -9.67 19.24 -26.50
N GLY A 108 -8.66 19.62 -27.27
CA GLY A 108 -8.64 20.90 -27.98
C GLY A 108 -8.60 22.07 -26.98
N ARG A 109 -9.64 22.93 -26.99
CA ARG A 109 -9.79 24.04 -26.03
C ARG A 109 -10.78 23.73 -24.90
N LYS A 110 -11.39 22.54 -24.88
CA LYS A 110 -12.40 22.17 -23.87
C LYS A 110 -11.71 21.47 -22.69
N PRO A 111 -11.81 22.00 -21.45
CA PRO A 111 -11.32 21.29 -20.27
C PRO A 111 -12.22 20.09 -19.98
N LYS A 112 -11.61 19.00 -19.53
CA LYS A 112 -12.27 17.80 -19.02
C LYS A 112 -11.72 17.48 -17.65
N VAL A 113 -12.61 17.08 -16.75
CA VAL A 113 -12.28 16.56 -15.42
C VAL A 113 -12.54 15.06 -15.44
N GLU A 114 -11.56 14.29 -14.98
CA GLU A 114 -11.64 12.83 -14.93
C GLU A 114 -11.02 12.35 -13.63
N GLN A 115 -11.40 11.15 -13.19
CA GLN A 115 -10.89 10.57 -11.97
C GLN A 115 -10.20 9.25 -12.29
N LEU A 116 -8.89 9.23 -12.18
CA LEU A 116 -8.08 8.04 -12.39
C LEU A 116 -8.20 7.14 -11.17
N SER A 117 -8.67 5.91 -11.37
CA SER A 117 -8.81 4.93 -10.29
C SER A 117 -7.45 4.42 -9.80
N ASN A 118 -7.37 4.07 -8.51
CA ASN A 118 -6.25 3.32 -7.92
C ASN A 118 -4.87 3.99 -8.04
N MET A 119 -4.81 5.30 -7.80
CA MET A 119 -3.59 6.10 -8.02
C MET A 119 -2.78 6.35 -6.76
N ILE A 120 -3.42 6.46 -5.59
CA ILE A 120 -2.78 6.87 -4.32
C ILE A 120 -2.81 5.70 -3.34
N VAL A 121 -1.64 5.21 -2.91
CA VAL A 121 -1.54 4.17 -1.86
C VAL A 121 -1.82 4.78 -0.49
N ARG A 122 -2.81 4.24 0.22
CA ARG A 122 -3.19 4.63 1.59
C ARG A 122 -2.76 3.64 2.66
N SER A 123 -2.72 2.35 2.33
CA SER A 123 -2.17 1.33 3.21
C SER A 123 -1.45 0.24 2.45
N CYS A 124 -0.50 -0.36 3.15
CA CYS A 124 -0.02 -1.72 2.97
C CYS A 124 -0.46 -2.52 4.23
#